data_AF-M1CWB5-F1
#
_entry.id   AF-M1CWB5-F1
#
_cell.length_a   1.000
_cell.length_b   1.000
_cell.length_c   1.000
_cell.angle_alpha   90.00
_cell.angle_beta   90.00
_cell.angle_gamma   90.00
#
_symmetry.space_group_name_H-M   'P 1'
#
loop_
_entity.id
_entity.type
_entity.pdbx_description
1 polymer ?
#
loop_
_entity_poly.entity_id
_entity_poly.type
_entity_poly.pdbx_seq_one_letter_code
_entity_poly.pdbx_strand_id
1 'polypeptide(L)'
;MDPKEAVDRNSMSEEDFVKAVNLALDHGYGPHPRSKSFEGGNVFSWLKADSTSSTHEGFEVPPKVTKLASHRMAFPLSLMHANSYASKRLVLIGDAAHTVHPLAGQGVNMGFADALCLSKVIAEGVAVGSDIGEITLLQRYESERKAANITMMAILDGFQKAYSIDFMPINVLRALAFNGAQYISPLKRKIISYASGNKLLPLFT
;
A
#
# COMPACT_ATOMS: atom_id res chain seq x y z
N MET A 1 -13.68 -2.91 7.96
CA MET A 1 -14.13 -2.67 9.35
C MET A 1 -15.00 -1.45 9.31
N ASP A 2 -16.24 -1.58 9.77
CA ASP A 2 -17.19 -0.47 9.83
C ASP A 2 -16.79 0.53 10.93
N PRO A 3 -17.10 1.84 10.81
CA PRO A 3 -16.78 2.80 11.87
C PRO A 3 -17.36 2.43 13.24
N LYS A 4 -18.51 1.75 13.30
CA LYS A 4 -19.10 1.28 14.57
C LYS A 4 -18.25 0.20 15.22
N GLU A 5 -17.79 -0.77 14.44
CA GLU A 5 -16.91 -1.82 14.94
C GLU A 5 -15.61 -1.22 15.50
N ALA A 6 -15.07 -0.18 14.85
CA ALA A 6 -13.83 0.47 15.31
C ALA A 6 -14.03 1.17 16.67
N VAL A 7 -15.18 1.79 16.88
CA VAL A 7 -15.56 2.39 18.18
C VAL A 7 -15.72 1.30 19.24
N ASP A 8 -16.38 0.19 18.92
CA ASP A 8 -16.57 -0.94 19.84
C ASP A 8 -15.23 -1.57 20.26
N ARG A 9 -14.26 -1.67 19.34
CA ARG A 9 -12.91 -2.15 19.68
C ARG A 9 -12.12 -1.15 20.54
N ASN A 10 -12.38 0.14 20.42
CA ASN A 10 -11.75 1.14 21.29
C ASN A 10 -12.31 1.10 22.71
N SER A 11 -13.61 0.86 22.89
CA SER A 11 -14.28 0.80 24.20
C SER A 11 -14.12 -0.53 24.94
N MET A 12 -13.71 -1.59 24.26
CA MET A 12 -13.52 -2.93 24.84
C MET A 12 -12.42 -2.98 25.93
N SER A 13 -12.55 -3.90 26.88
CA SER A 13 -11.49 -4.16 27.86
C SER A 13 -10.20 -4.66 27.17
N GLU A 14 -9.04 -4.45 27.79
CA GLU A 14 -7.77 -4.95 27.23
C GLU A 14 -7.78 -6.48 27.07
N GLU A 15 -8.31 -7.20 28.04
CA GLU A 15 -8.39 -8.66 28.02
C GLU A 15 -9.27 -9.17 26.87
N ASP A 16 -10.44 -8.58 26.68
CA ASP A 16 -11.37 -8.99 25.63
C ASP A 16 -10.82 -8.62 24.25
N PHE A 17 -10.13 -7.48 24.14
CA PHE A 17 -9.47 -7.09 22.90
C PHE A 17 -8.35 -8.08 22.53
N VAL A 18 -7.49 -8.43 23.49
CA VAL A 18 -6.42 -9.42 23.28
C VAL A 18 -6.99 -10.78 22.88
N LYS A 19 -8.06 -11.24 23.53
CA LYS A 19 -8.78 -12.46 23.12
C LYS A 19 -9.31 -12.36 21.70
N ALA A 20 -9.94 -11.25 21.34
CA ALA A 20 -10.51 -11.05 20.01
C ALA A 20 -9.44 -10.96 18.91
N VAL A 21 -8.26 -10.39 19.19
CA VAL A 21 -7.12 -10.35 18.26
C VAL A 21 -6.55 -11.74 18.04
N ASN A 22 -6.29 -12.49 19.12
CA ASN A 22 -5.79 -13.87 19.01
C ASN A 22 -6.79 -14.75 18.25
N LEU A 23 -8.09 -14.61 18.52
CA LEU A 23 -9.14 -15.31 17.78
C LEU A 23 -9.11 -14.97 16.27
N ALA A 24 -8.90 -13.70 15.93
CA ALA A 24 -8.83 -13.25 14.54
C ALA A 24 -7.55 -13.74 13.83
N LEU A 25 -6.42 -13.82 14.53
CA LEU A 25 -5.17 -14.35 13.99
C LEU A 25 -5.25 -15.85 13.74
N ASP A 26 -5.86 -16.60 14.66
CA ASP A 26 -6.00 -18.05 14.56
C ASP A 26 -7.11 -18.45 13.58
N HIS A 27 -8.26 -17.76 13.58
CA HIS A 27 -9.46 -18.24 12.89
C HIS A 27 -10.09 -17.24 11.91
N GLY A 28 -9.58 -16.01 11.82
CA GLY A 28 -10.20 -14.93 11.05
C GLY A 28 -9.88 -14.93 9.55
N TYR A 29 -8.84 -15.64 9.10
CA TYR A 29 -8.38 -15.62 7.71
C TYR A 29 -8.39 -17.01 7.07
N GLY A 30 -9.60 -17.53 6.80
CA GLY A 30 -9.79 -18.75 6.01
C GLY A 30 -9.21 -20.03 6.63
N PRO A 31 -9.33 -21.17 5.93
CA PRO A 31 -8.76 -22.42 6.42
C PRO A 31 -7.22 -22.34 6.40
N HIS A 32 -6.61 -22.76 7.50
CA HIS A 32 -5.16 -22.90 7.60
C HIS A 32 -4.63 -23.74 6.43
N PRO A 33 -3.49 -23.35 5.80
CA PRO A 33 -2.81 -24.21 4.85
C PRO A 33 -2.47 -25.53 5.54
N ARG A 34 -3.19 -26.60 5.22
CA ARG A 34 -2.86 -27.93 5.75
C ARG A 34 -1.58 -28.37 5.04
N SER A 35 -0.52 -28.60 5.80
CA SER A 35 0.65 -29.35 5.34
C SER A 35 0.20 -30.78 5.01
N LYS A 36 -0.23 -31.01 3.77
CA LYS A 36 -0.49 -32.37 3.30
C LYS A 36 0.81 -32.98 2.82
N SER A 37 1.27 -33.99 3.54
CA SER A 37 2.05 -35.09 2.96
C SER A 37 1.24 -35.63 1.77
N PHE A 38 1.83 -35.57 0.59
CA PHE A 38 1.18 -35.82 -0.68
C PHE A 38 0.93 -37.31 -0.88
N GLU A 39 -0.33 -37.76 -0.78
CA GLU A 39 -0.79 -39.03 -1.34
C GLU A 39 -2.04 -38.81 -2.20
N GLY A 40 -1.89 -39.07 -3.51
CA GLY A 40 -2.99 -39.41 -4.43
C GLY A 40 -3.55 -38.31 -5.33
N GLY A 41 -3.12 -38.28 -6.60
CA GLY A 41 -4.05 -38.13 -7.73
C GLY A 41 -4.25 -36.77 -8.44
N ASN A 42 -3.19 -36.27 -9.07
CA ASN A 42 -3.11 -35.54 -10.37
C ASN A 42 -4.31 -34.72 -10.94
N VAL A 43 -4.24 -33.38 -10.86
CA VAL A 43 -4.82 -32.41 -11.84
C VAL A 43 -3.90 -31.19 -12.11
N PHE A 44 -2.85 -30.93 -11.32
CA PHE A 44 -1.98 -29.74 -11.45
C PHE A 44 -0.48 -30.05 -11.48
N SER A 45 -0.02 -30.87 -12.42
CA SER A 45 1.41 -31.17 -12.62
C SER A 45 2.25 -30.00 -13.18
N TRP A 46 1.66 -28.81 -13.37
CA TRP A 46 2.23 -27.71 -14.17
C TRP A 46 3.30 -26.82 -13.48
N LEU A 47 3.70 -27.11 -12.23
CA LEU A 47 4.68 -26.31 -11.46
C LEU A 47 6.08 -26.95 -11.34
N LYS A 48 6.35 -28.06 -12.04
CA LYS A 48 7.70 -28.67 -12.04
C LYS A 48 8.60 -28.00 -13.10
N ALA A 49 9.31 -26.95 -12.67
CA ALA A 49 10.64 -26.62 -13.17
C ALA A 49 11.41 -25.89 -12.05
N ASP A 50 12.37 -26.60 -11.46
CA ASP A 50 13.38 -26.19 -10.48
C ASP A 50 12.92 -25.26 -9.36
N SER A 51 12.20 -25.86 -8.41
CA SER A 51 12.07 -25.32 -7.07
C SER A 51 13.47 -25.17 -6.45
N THR A 52 13.95 -23.95 -6.32
CA THR A 52 14.96 -23.63 -5.32
C THR A 52 14.44 -24.15 -3.98
N SER A 53 15.21 -25.03 -3.37
CA SER A 53 15.01 -25.60 -2.04
C SER A 53 15.11 -24.52 -0.95
N SER A 54 14.19 -23.56 -0.93
CA SER A 54 13.94 -22.75 0.25
C SER A 54 12.98 -23.51 1.15
N THR A 55 13.58 -24.22 2.11
CA THR A 55 13.06 -24.56 3.44
C THR A 55 11.66 -25.20 3.57
N HIS A 56 11.63 -26.36 4.22
CA HIS A 56 10.47 -27.00 4.83
C HIS A 56 9.85 -26.16 5.97
N GLU A 57 9.63 -24.87 5.78
CA GLU A 57 8.91 -24.06 6.76
C GLU A 57 7.42 -24.37 6.64
N GLY A 58 6.96 -25.30 7.50
CA GLY A 58 5.54 -25.49 7.76
C GLY A 58 4.91 -24.17 8.21
N PHE A 59 3.61 -24.01 7.99
CA PHE A 59 2.88 -22.84 8.46
C PHE A 59 3.07 -22.69 9.98
N GLU A 60 3.79 -21.66 10.39
CA GLU A 60 4.00 -21.33 11.80
C GLU A 60 2.82 -20.50 12.30
N VAL A 61 2.18 -20.95 13.38
CA VAL A 61 1.05 -20.24 13.97
C VAL A 61 1.56 -18.92 14.53
N PRO A 62 0.87 -17.79 14.28
CA PRO A 62 1.28 -16.50 14.83
C PRO A 62 1.45 -16.56 16.36
N PRO A 63 2.47 -15.89 16.92
CA PRO A 63 2.65 -15.84 18.37
C PRO A 63 1.46 -15.14 19.03
N LYS A 64 1.03 -15.64 20.19
CA LYS A 64 -0.11 -15.07 20.91
C LYS A 64 0.21 -13.70 21.47
N VAL A 65 -0.69 -12.75 21.23
CA VAL A 65 -0.67 -11.43 21.85
C VAL A 65 -1.01 -11.57 23.33
N THR A 66 -0.21 -10.94 24.19
CA THR A 66 -0.35 -11.05 25.66
C THR A 66 -0.86 -9.77 26.32
N LYS A 67 -0.51 -8.61 25.78
CA LYS A 67 -0.90 -7.29 26.32
C LYS A 67 -0.81 -6.21 25.26
N LEU A 68 -1.39 -5.05 25.55
CA LEU A 68 -1.25 -3.85 24.74
C LEU A 68 0.05 -3.11 25.10
N ALA A 69 0.72 -2.58 24.08
CA ALA A 69 1.88 -1.71 24.26
C ALA A 69 1.48 -0.22 24.41
N SER A 70 0.31 0.15 23.92
CA SER A 70 -0.20 1.53 23.91
C SER A 70 -1.72 1.56 23.88
N HIS A 71 -2.29 2.76 24.01
CA HIS A 71 -3.71 2.98 23.75
C HIS A 71 -4.08 2.62 22.31
N ARG A 72 -5.29 2.07 22.15
CA ARG A 72 -5.87 1.75 20.85
C ARG A 72 -6.36 3.04 20.19
N MET A 73 -6.13 3.16 18.89
CA MET A 73 -6.53 4.30 18.08
C MET A 73 -7.22 3.82 16.82
N ALA A 74 -8.22 4.57 16.36
CA ALA A 74 -8.90 4.34 15.10
C ALA A 74 -8.75 5.57 14.21
N PHE A 75 -8.36 5.34 12.96
CA PHE A 75 -8.23 6.39 11.94
C PHE A 75 -9.18 6.08 10.79
N PRO A 76 -9.98 7.05 10.33
CA PRO A 76 -10.82 6.83 9.17
C PRO A 76 -9.95 6.58 7.95
N LEU A 77 -10.20 5.46 7.26
CA LEU A 77 -9.51 5.13 6.02
C LEU A 77 -10.21 5.88 4.90
N SER A 78 -9.70 7.05 4.55
CA SER A 78 -10.22 7.84 3.43
C SER A 78 -9.20 7.91 2.30
N LEU A 79 -9.71 7.81 1.08
CA LEU A 79 -8.97 8.14 -0.13
C LEU A 79 -9.52 9.47 -0.60
N MET A 80 -8.74 10.54 -0.44
CA MET A 80 -9.15 11.92 -0.75
C MET A 80 -8.09 12.59 -1.60
N HIS A 81 -8.51 13.48 -2.50
CA HIS A 81 -7.62 14.18 -3.39
C HIS A 81 -8.17 15.58 -3.69
N ALA A 82 -7.33 16.60 -3.57
CA ALA A 82 -7.71 17.97 -3.89
C ALA A 82 -7.88 18.15 -5.41
N ASN A 83 -8.92 18.86 -5.84
CA ASN A 83 -9.14 19.15 -7.27
C ASN A 83 -8.05 20.03 -7.86
N SER A 84 -7.49 20.94 -7.06
CA SER A 84 -6.38 21.82 -7.43
C SER A 84 -5.36 21.80 -6.31
N TYR A 85 -4.10 21.65 -6.68
CA TYR A 85 -3.00 21.63 -5.71
C TYR A 85 -2.38 23.01 -5.55
N ALA A 86 -2.43 23.83 -6.60
CA ALA A 86 -1.89 25.18 -6.61
C ALA A 86 -2.98 26.22 -6.87
N SER A 87 -2.83 27.37 -6.21
CA SER A 87 -3.54 28.61 -6.50
C SER A 87 -2.55 29.77 -6.35
N LYS A 88 -2.97 31.00 -6.69
CA LYS A 88 -2.09 32.17 -6.62
C LYS A 88 -1.60 32.33 -5.18
N ARG A 89 -0.27 32.27 -4.97
CA ARG A 89 0.40 32.31 -3.65
C ARG A 89 -0.03 31.21 -2.66
N LEU A 90 -0.57 30.08 -3.12
CA LEU A 90 -1.02 28.98 -2.25
C LEU A 90 -0.68 27.63 -2.89
N VAL A 91 -0.15 26.70 -2.10
CA VAL A 91 0.06 25.30 -2.52
C VAL A 91 -0.36 24.34 -1.41
N LEU A 92 -1.01 23.24 -1.80
CA LEU A 92 -1.31 22.10 -0.95
C LEU A 92 -0.27 20.99 -1.20
N ILE A 93 0.24 20.41 -0.11
CA ILE A 93 1.20 19.30 -0.13
C ILE A 93 0.80 18.23 0.90
N GLY A 94 1.23 16.98 0.68
CA GLY A 94 0.97 15.88 1.62
C GLY A 94 -0.54 15.66 1.86
N ASP A 95 -0.91 15.36 3.11
CA ASP A 95 -2.30 15.06 3.50
C ASP A 95 -3.31 16.17 3.17
N ALA A 96 -2.86 17.42 2.99
CA ALA A 96 -3.72 18.52 2.54
C ALA A 96 -4.07 18.45 1.04
N ALA A 97 -3.22 17.80 0.23
CA ALA A 97 -3.42 17.63 -1.20
C ALA A 97 -3.97 16.24 -1.56
N HIS A 98 -3.56 15.20 -0.83
CA HIS A 98 -3.98 13.83 -1.06
C HIS A 98 -3.93 13.03 0.24
N THR A 99 -4.90 12.15 0.44
CA THR A 99 -4.93 11.17 1.51
C THR A 99 -5.08 9.79 0.88
N VAL A 100 -4.17 8.88 1.19
CA VAL A 100 -4.17 7.49 0.71
C VAL A 100 -4.55 6.54 1.82
N HIS A 101 -5.08 5.37 1.44
CA HIS A 101 -5.29 4.30 2.41
C HIS A 101 -3.93 3.92 3.04
N PRO A 102 -3.83 3.84 4.38
CA PRO A 102 -2.58 3.53 5.09
C PRO A 102 -2.06 2.09 4.88
N LEU A 103 -2.68 1.29 4.01
CA LEU A 103 -2.29 -0.11 3.73
C LEU A 103 -0.81 -0.22 3.33
N ALA A 104 -0.27 0.79 2.65
CA ALA A 104 1.10 0.78 2.17
C ALA A 104 2.07 1.70 2.93
N GLY A 105 1.58 2.48 3.91
CA GLY A 105 2.42 3.42 4.65
C GLY A 105 3.11 4.50 3.79
N GLN A 106 2.55 4.83 2.62
CA GLN A 106 3.21 5.69 1.62
C GLN A 106 2.91 7.18 1.77
N GLY A 107 1.92 7.57 2.60
CA GLY A 107 1.49 8.97 2.70
C GLY A 107 2.64 9.94 3.01
N VAL A 108 3.50 9.59 3.96
CA VAL A 108 4.66 10.41 4.32
C VAL A 108 5.67 10.52 3.17
N ASN A 109 5.91 9.44 2.42
CA ASN A 109 6.82 9.44 1.27
C ASN A 109 6.28 10.32 0.14
N MET A 110 4.97 10.29 -0.10
CA MET A 110 4.31 11.15 -1.07
C MET A 110 4.43 12.62 -0.66
N GLY A 111 4.23 12.94 0.63
CA GLY A 111 4.42 14.30 1.16
C GLY A 111 5.87 14.80 1.05
N PHE A 112 6.87 13.96 1.32
CA PHE A 112 8.28 14.33 1.09
C PHE A 112 8.59 14.58 -0.38
N ALA A 113 8.04 13.76 -1.27
CA ALA A 113 8.21 13.96 -2.70
C ALA A 113 7.51 15.23 -3.21
N ASP A 114 6.37 15.62 -2.62
CA ASP A 114 5.74 16.92 -2.87
C ASP A 114 6.64 18.08 -2.43
N ALA A 115 7.17 18.02 -1.20
CA ALA A 115 8.05 19.06 -0.66
C ALA A 115 9.33 19.22 -1.50
N LEU A 116 9.92 18.09 -1.93
CA LEU A 116 11.10 18.09 -2.78
C LEU A 116 10.81 18.72 -4.14
N CYS A 117 9.72 18.33 -4.81
CA CYS A 117 9.33 18.95 -6.09
C CYS A 117 9.03 20.44 -5.94
N LEU A 118 8.27 20.84 -4.92
CA LEU A 118 7.94 22.24 -4.66
C LEU A 118 9.21 23.08 -4.44
N SER A 119 10.16 22.57 -3.64
CA SER A 119 11.44 23.26 -3.39
C SER A 119 12.23 23.49 -4.68
N LYS A 120 12.24 22.50 -5.58
CA LYS A 120 12.92 22.58 -6.88
C LYS A 120 12.26 23.60 -7.78
N VAL A 121 10.93 23.55 -7.90
CA VAL A 121 10.15 24.50 -8.71
C VAL A 121 10.36 25.93 -8.21
N ILE A 122 10.31 26.17 -6.89
CA ILE A 122 10.57 27.49 -6.32
C ILE A 122 12.01 27.95 -6.60
N ALA A 123 13.01 27.09 -6.40
CA ALA A 123 14.41 27.43 -6.64
C ALA A 123 14.67 27.81 -8.10
N GLU A 124 14.11 27.06 -9.05
CA GLU A 124 14.19 27.38 -10.48
C GLU A 124 13.50 28.70 -10.82
N GLY A 125 12.33 28.98 -10.24
CA GLY A 125 11.62 30.25 -10.41
C GLY A 125 12.40 31.44 -9.88
N VAL A 126 12.98 31.32 -8.69
CA VAL A 126 13.81 32.37 -8.08
C VAL A 126 15.06 32.65 -8.93
N ALA A 127 15.70 31.61 -9.47
CA ALA A 127 16.91 31.75 -10.29
C ALA A 127 16.68 32.58 -11.57
N VAL A 128 15.47 32.59 -12.11
CA VAL A 128 15.08 33.39 -13.28
C VAL A 128 14.33 34.68 -12.93
N GLY A 129 14.23 35.03 -11.64
CA GLY A 129 13.57 36.24 -11.16
C GLY A 129 12.03 36.20 -11.16
N SER A 130 11.42 35.01 -11.20
CA SER A 130 9.97 34.86 -11.07
C SER A 130 9.50 35.05 -9.63
N ASP A 131 8.28 35.56 -9.44
CA ASP A 131 7.63 35.58 -8.13
C ASP A 131 7.34 34.13 -7.68
N ILE A 132 7.74 33.80 -6.45
CA ILE A 132 7.50 32.48 -5.85
C ILE A 132 6.01 32.12 -5.77
N GLY A 133 5.14 33.13 -5.78
CA GLY A 133 3.70 32.99 -5.73
C GLY A 133 3.00 32.91 -7.08
N GLU A 134 3.77 32.96 -8.17
CA GLU A 134 3.23 33.03 -9.53
C GLU A 134 2.55 31.71 -9.90
N ILE A 135 1.33 31.79 -10.43
CA ILE A 135 0.52 30.59 -10.66
C ILE A 135 1.14 29.66 -11.71
N THR A 136 1.79 30.21 -12.73
CA THR A 136 2.43 29.41 -13.78
C THR A 136 3.59 28.58 -13.23
N LEU A 137 4.32 29.13 -12.25
CA LEU A 137 5.37 28.43 -11.52
C LEU A 137 4.77 27.28 -10.69
N LEU A 138 3.76 27.59 -9.86
CA LEU A 138 3.15 26.61 -8.96
C LEU A 138 2.36 25.51 -9.70
N GLN A 139 1.83 25.81 -10.89
CA GLN A 139 1.19 24.83 -11.77
C GLN A 139 2.16 23.75 -12.26
N ARG A 140 3.46 24.05 -12.35
CA ARG A 140 4.48 23.05 -12.68
C ARG A 140 4.65 22.02 -11.56
N TYR A 141 4.59 22.47 -10.30
CA TYR A 141 4.51 21.56 -9.16
C TYR A 141 3.23 20.71 -9.23
N GLU A 142 2.07 21.34 -9.47
CA GLU A 142 0.80 20.61 -9.55
C GLU A 142 0.82 19.54 -10.65
N SER A 143 1.30 19.86 -11.86
CA SER A 143 1.30 18.91 -12.98
C SER A 143 2.20 17.69 -12.72
N GLU A 144 3.38 17.90 -12.12
CA GLU A 144 4.30 16.80 -11.77
C GLU A 144 3.75 15.93 -10.63
N ARG A 145 3.24 16.55 -9.56
CA ARG A 145 2.86 15.83 -8.34
C ARG A 145 1.47 15.22 -8.39
N LYS A 146 0.50 15.91 -8.99
CA LYS A 146 -0.87 15.40 -9.12
C LYS A 146 -0.92 14.10 -9.92
N ALA A 147 -0.18 14.03 -11.04
CA ALA A 147 -0.11 12.82 -11.86
C ALA A 147 0.51 11.65 -11.09
N ALA A 148 1.63 11.89 -10.38
CA ALA A 148 2.30 10.88 -9.57
C ALA A 148 1.41 10.39 -8.41
N ASN A 149 0.74 11.32 -7.72
CA ASN A 149 -0.10 11.00 -6.56
C ASN A 149 -1.36 10.24 -6.98
N ILE A 150 -2.05 10.65 -8.04
CA ILE A 150 -3.20 9.91 -8.58
C ILE A 150 -2.81 8.50 -9.02
N THR A 151 -1.65 8.34 -9.65
CA THR A 151 -1.16 7.02 -10.07
C THR A 151 -0.95 6.09 -8.87
N MET A 152 -0.28 6.59 -7.82
CA MET A 152 -0.08 5.81 -6.59
C MET A 152 -1.41 5.47 -5.93
N MET A 153 -2.34 6.43 -5.85
CA MET A 153 -3.68 6.21 -5.30
C MET A 153 -4.44 5.11 -6.06
N ALA A 154 -4.41 5.12 -7.39
CA ALA A 154 -5.06 4.11 -8.22
C ALA A 154 -4.45 2.72 -8.03
N ILE A 155 -3.12 2.62 -7.89
CA ILE A 155 -2.44 1.37 -7.58
C ILE A 155 -2.90 0.82 -6.22
N LEU A 156 -2.93 1.67 -5.19
CA LEU A 156 -3.34 1.27 -3.84
C LEU A 156 -4.81 0.83 -3.78
N ASP A 157 -5.71 1.57 -4.42
CA ASP A 157 -7.13 1.21 -4.54
C ASP A 157 -7.31 -0.10 -5.31
N GLY A 158 -6.54 -0.30 -6.39
CA GLY A 158 -6.51 -1.55 -7.15
C GLY A 158 -6.09 -2.74 -6.30
N PHE A 159 -5.04 -2.60 -5.50
CA PHE A 159 -4.62 -3.64 -4.55
C PHE A 159 -5.71 -3.90 -3.50
N GLN A 160 -6.25 -2.86 -2.86
CA GLN A 160 -7.31 -3.01 -1.86
C GLN A 160 -8.51 -3.79 -2.42
N LYS A 161 -8.99 -3.41 -3.62
CA LYS A 161 -10.10 -4.09 -4.29
C LYS A 161 -9.75 -5.53 -4.65
N ALA A 162 -8.56 -5.75 -5.20
CA ALA A 162 -8.11 -7.08 -5.56
C ALA A 162 -8.07 -8.02 -4.34
N TYR A 163 -7.74 -7.52 -3.15
CA TYR A 163 -7.73 -8.29 -1.90
C TYR A 163 -9.09 -8.39 -1.19
N SER A 164 -10.00 -7.43 -1.41
CA SER A 164 -11.34 -7.43 -0.81
C SER A 164 -12.31 -8.39 -1.51
N ILE A 165 -11.99 -8.88 -2.71
CA ILE A 165 -12.86 -9.77 -3.50
C ILE A 165 -12.47 -11.24 -3.24
N ASP A 166 -13.38 -11.97 -2.59
CA ASP A 166 -13.30 -13.43 -2.41
C ASP A 166 -13.96 -14.17 -3.58
N PHE A 167 -13.33 -14.09 -4.76
CA PHE A 167 -13.77 -14.79 -5.96
C PHE A 167 -12.66 -15.69 -6.51
N MET A 168 -12.98 -16.98 -6.74
CA MET A 168 -12.00 -18.03 -7.03
C MET A 168 -11.07 -17.70 -8.23
N PRO A 169 -11.57 -17.18 -9.37
CA PRO A 169 -10.70 -16.73 -10.47
C PRO A 169 -9.72 -15.60 -10.11
N ILE A 170 -10.13 -14.63 -9.29
CA ILE A 170 -9.26 -13.53 -8.84
C ILE A 170 -8.21 -14.05 -7.86
N ASN A 171 -8.57 -15.02 -7.00
CA ASN A 171 -7.62 -15.66 -6.09
C ASN A 171 -6.54 -16.45 -6.84
N VAL A 172 -6.93 -17.19 -7.90
CA VAL A 172 -5.97 -17.89 -8.77
C VAL A 172 -5.08 -16.88 -9.51
N LEU A 173 -5.66 -15.82 -10.09
CA LEU A 173 -4.89 -14.76 -10.75
C LEU A 173 -3.89 -14.09 -9.79
N ARG A 174 -4.31 -13.81 -8.54
CA ARG A 174 -3.46 -13.25 -7.49
C ARG A 174 -2.29 -14.19 -7.20
N ALA A 175 -2.55 -15.49 -7.00
CA ALA A 175 -1.52 -16.49 -6.75
C ALA A 175 -0.54 -16.63 -7.92
N LEU A 176 -1.03 -16.58 -9.17
CA LEU A 176 -0.20 -16.60 -10.37
C LEU A 176 0.64 -15.32 -10.50
N ALA A 177 0.08 -14.16 -10.20
CA ALA A 177 0.80 -12.89 -10.21
C ALA A 177 1.95 -12.87 -9.19
N PHE A 178 1.71 -13.36 -7.96
CA PHE A 178 2.76 -13.45 -6.93
C PHE A 178 3.86 -14.45 -7.29
N ASN A 179 3.50 -15.63 -7.81
CA ASN A 179 4.48 -16.60 -8.27
C ASN A 179 5.26 -16.07 -9.48
N GLY A 180 4.58 -15.50 -10.48
CA GLY A 180 5.23 -14.93 -11.66
C GLY A 180 6.16 -13.75 -11.34
N ALA A 181 5.77 -12.87 -10.40
CA ALA A 181 6.61 -11.77 -9.94
C ALA A 181 7.93 -12.24 -9.29
N GLN A 182 7.95 -13.43 -8.70
CA GLN A 182 9.17 -14.03 -8.14
C GLN A 182 10.16 -14.46 -9.23
N TYR A 183 9.67 -14.92 -10.38
CA TYR A 183 10.52 -15.37 -11.51
C TYR A 183 11.02 -14.22 -12.38
N ILE A 184 10.29 -13.09 -12.45
CA ILE A 184 10.68 -11.93 -13.25
C ILE A 184 11.51 -10.95 -12.39
N SER A 185 12.76 -11.33 -12.14
CA SER A 185 13.75 -10.53 -11.38
C SER A 185 13.80 -9.02 -11.74
N PRO A 186 13.80 -8.58 -13.01
CA PRO A 186 13.80 -7.16 -13.35
C PRO A 186 12.48 -6.45 -13.01
N LEU A 187 11.34 -7.14 -13.05
CA LEU A 187 10.04 -6.59 -12.67
C LEU A 187 9.95 -6.39 -11.15
N LYS A 188 10.38 -7.40 -10.38
CA LYS A 188 10.49 -7.32 -8.92
C LYS A 188 11.36 -6.14 -8.48
N ARG A 189 12.52 -5.95 -9.11
CA ARG A 189 13.39 -4.78 -8.83
C ARG A 189 12.73 -3.45 -9.14
N LYS A 190 11.95 -3.34 -10.23
CA LYS A 190 11.21 -2.11 -10.57
C LYS A 190 10.12 -1.80 -9.55
N ILE A 191 9.36 -2.81 -9.14
CA ILE A 191 8.29 -2.65 -8.13
C ILE A 191 8.89 -2.19 -6.79
N ILE A 192 9.96 -2.86 -6.33
CA ILE A 192 10.64 -2.50 -5.08
C ILE A 192 11.22 -1.09 -5.18
N SER A 193 11.91 -0.76 -6.28
CA SER A 193 12.47 0.58 -6.48
C SER A 193 11.41 1.68 -6.48
N TYR A 194 10.21 1.41 -7.01
CA TYR A 194 9.09 2.36 -6.98
C TYR A 194 8.53 2.52 -5.57
N ALA A 195 8.32 1.40 -4.85
CA ALA A 195 7.85 1.41 -3.46
C ALA A 195 8.84 2.08 -2.49
N SER A 196 10.14 2.03 -2.81
CA SER A 196 11.21 2.73 -2.08
C SER A 196 11.43 4.19 -2.52
N GLY A 197 10.67 4.68 -3.51
CA GLY A 197 10.77 6.08 -3.97
C GLY A 197 11.95 6.41 -4.90
N ASN A 198 12.68 5.41 -5.39
CA ASN A 198 13.94 5.61 -6.13
C ASN A 198 13.76 5.86 -7.65
N LYS A 199 12.63 5.50 -8.29
CA LYS A 199 12.34 5.77 -9.73
C LYS A 199 10.84 5.82 -10.08
N LEU A 200 10.46 6.62 -11.09
CA LEU A 200 9.14 6.61 -11.75
C LEU A 200 8.96 5.35 -12.63
N LEU A 201 7.72 4.88 -12.78
CA LEU A 201 7.35 3.75 -13.66
C LEU A 201 7.78 4.01 -15.13
N PRO A 202 8.37 3.02 -15.85
CA PRO A 202 8.76 3.16 -17.25
C PRO A 202 7.59 2.96 -18.23
N LEU A 203 6.34 2.92 -17.76
CA LEU A 203 5.17 2.74 -18.64
C LEU A 203 4.73 4.05 -19.34
N PHE A 204 5.38 5.18 -19.01
CA PHE A 204 5.07 6.49 -19.59
C PHE A 204 6.35 7.31 -19.85
N THR A 205 7.33 6.72 -20.52
CA THR A 205 8.34 7.45 -21.30
C THR A 205 7.99 7.36 -22.77
#